data_AF-A0A2D7FD75-F1
#
_entry.id   AF-A0A2D7FD75-F1
#
_cell.length_a   1.000
_cell.length_b   1.000
_cell.length_c   1.000
_cell.angle_alpha   90.00
_cell.angle_beta   90.00
_cell.angle_gamma   90.00
#
_symmetry.space_group_name_H-M   'P 1'
#
loop_
_entity.id
_entity.type
_entity.pdbx_description
1 polymer ?
#
loop_
_entity_poly.entity_id
_entity_poly.type
_entity_poly.pdbx_seq_one_letter_code
_entity_poly.pdbx_strand_id
1 'polypeptide(L)'
;MRLASSLPAGSTYPNNHNGGPPLEDECEHVPEWGKFGIRTYFSWKRAYNQVWKSVPHAIMLRRLQKARACGLTYEEYTLFLLDTGRYLQPEDQEIIAHIIGQRSTNQ
;
A
#
# COMPACT_ATOMS: atom_id res chain seq x y z
N MET A 1 -24.00 44.29 -21.90
CA MET A 1 -24.35 44.89 -20.59
C MET A 1 -24.73 43.77 -19.63
N ARG A 2 -23.76 43.25 -18.87
CA ARG A 2 -23.94 42.47 -17.63
C ARG A 2 -22.64 42.62 -16.84
N LEU A 3 -22.82 42.78 -15.54
CA LEU A 3 -22.00 43.56 -14.62
C LEU A 3 -20.72 42.81 -14.23
N ALA A 4 -19.60 43.52 -14.23
CA ALA A 4 -18.41 43.15 -13.47
C ALA A 4 -18.81 43.15 -11.98
N SER A 5 -18.90 41.98 -11.38
CA SER A 5 -19.05 41.84 -9.93
C SER A 5 -17.74 42.25 -9.28
N SER A 6 -17.69 43.48 -8.76
CA SER A 6 -16.55 43.98 -7.99
C SER A 6 -16.35 43.12 -6.75
N LEU A 7 -15.15 42.59 -6.56
CA LEU A 7 -14.73 42.05 -5.26
C LEU A 7 -14.65 43.21 -4.25
N PRO A 8 -15.20 43.06 -3.03
CA PRO A 8 -15.07 44.09 -2.01
C PRO A 8 -13.61 44.24 -1.59
N ALA A 9 -13.18 45.50 -1.43
CA ALA A 9 -11.89 45.87 -0.87
C ALA A 9 -11.81 45.36 0.58
N GLY A 10 -10.97 44.36 0.82
CA GLY A 10 -10.78 43.79 2.16
C GLY A 10 -10.39 42.32 2.15
N SER A 11 -9.57 41.89 1.19
CA SER A 11 -9.00 40.55 1.21
C SER A 11 -7.83 40.52 2.20
N THR A 12 -8.13 40.10 3.43
CA THR A 12 -7.12 39.76 4.44
C THR A 12 -6.71 38.30 4.27
N TYR A 13 -6.22 37.92 3.08
CA TYR A 13 -5.43 36.69 3.03
C TYR A 13 -4.10 36.99 3.74
N PRO A 14 -3.63 36.12 4.66
CA PRO A 14 -2.30 36.28 5.24
C PRO A 14 -1.27 36.41 4.11
N ASN A 15 -0.20 37.18 4.34
CA ASN A 15 0.83 37.60 3.37
C ASN A 15 1.62 36.45 2.66
N ASN A 16 1.09 35.23 2.58
CA ASN A 16 1.73 34.05 1.98
C ASN A 16 0.83 33.29 0.98
N HIS A 17 -0.24 33.91 0.44
CA HIS A 17 -1.10 33.29 -0.58
C HIS A 17 -1.02 34.02 -1.92
N ASN A 18 -0.82 33.26 -3.00
CA ASN A 18 -0.54 33.78 -4.35
C ASN A 18 -1.78 34.30 -5.11
N GLY A 19 -2.90 34.58 -4.44
CA GLY A 19 -4.11 35.11 -5.07
C GLY A 19 -4.66 34.29 -6.24
N GLY A 20 -4.27 33.02 -6.35
CA GLY A 20 -4.73 32.12 -7.40
C GLY A 20 -6.24 31.89 -7.29
N PRO A 21 -6.91 31.52 -8.40
CA PRO A 21 -8.31 31.16 -8.35
C PRO A 21 -8.54 30.10 -7.28
N PRO A 22 -9.64 30.19 -6.49
CA PRO A 22 -10.01 29.14 -5.56
C PRO A 22 -9.98 27.81 -6.31
N LEU A 23 -9.30 26.81 -5.74
CA LEU A 23 -9.42 25.46 -6.28
C LEU A 23 -10.88 25.08 -6.13
N GLU A 24 -11.57 24.83 -7.25
CA GLU A 24 -12.94 24.33 -7.23
C GLU A 24 -12.94 23.06 -6.37
N ASP A 25 -13.79 23.02 -5.33
CA ASP A 25 -13.89 21.94 -4.34
C ASP A 25 -14.30 20.57 -4.96
N GLU A 26 -14.31 20.46 -6.30
CA GLU A 26 -14.84 19.33 -7.06
C GLU A 26 -13.89 18.12 -7.12
N CYS A 27 -12.66 18.24 -6.62
CA CYS A 27 -11.79 17.10 -6.35
C CYS A 27 -11.09 17.30 -5.01
N GLU A 28 -11.71 16.87 -3.90
CA GLU A 28 -11.00 16.65 -2.64
C GLU A 28 -9.81 15.73 -2.95
N HIS A 29 -8.61 16.31 -3.15
CA HIS A 29 -7.43 15.55 -3.52
C HIS A 29 -7.08 14.64 -2.34
N VAL A 30 -7.48 13.37 -2.42
CA VAL A 30 -7.08 12.36 -1.47
C VAL A 30 -5.69 11.88 -1.86
N PRO A 31 -4.65 12.20 -1.07
CA PRO A 31 -3.31 11.75 -1.37
C PRO A 31 -3.22 10.22 -1.24
N GLU A 32 -2.19 9.63 -1.85
CA GLU A 32 -2.02 8.17 -1.89
C GLU A 32 -1.90 7.50 -0.51
N TRP A 33 -1.54 8.25 0.52
CA TRP A 33 -1.48 7.80 1.91
C TRP A 33 -2.79 7.95 2.70
N GLY A 34 -3.85 8.43 2.05
CA GLY A 34 -5.18 8.58 2.63
C GLY A 34 -5.28 9.65 3.73
N LYS A 35 -6.42 9.64 4.45
CA LYS A 35 -6.76 10.67 5.45
C LYS A 35 -5.96 10.57 6.77
N PHE A 36 -5.33 9.42 7.06
CA PHE A 36 -4.69 9.12 8.34
C PHE A 36 -3.19 9.47 8.41
N GLY A 37 -2.66 10.15 7.39
CA GLY A 37 -1.36 10.83 7.45
C GLY A 37 -0.19 10.10 6.78
N ILE A 38 0.78 10.90 6.34
CA ILE A 38 1.92 10.52 5.49
C ILE A 38 3.00 9.68 6.20
N ARG A 39 3.07 9.78 7.54
CA ARG A 39 4.30 9.55 8.32
C ARG A 39 5.00 8.22 8.04
N THR A 40 4.26 7.12 7.92
CA THR A 40 4.82 5.79 7.71
C THR A 40 4.59 5.23 6.30
N TYR A 41 3.79 5.91 5.48
CA TYR A 41 3.34 5.38 4.19
C TYR A 41 4.50 5.11 3.24
N PHE A 42 5.41 6.06 3.05
CA PHE A 42 6.53 5.89 2.12
C PHE A 42 7.52 4.83 2.58
N SER A 43 7.75 4.72 3.90
CA SER A 43 8.58 3.67 4.48
C SER A 43 7.96 2.29 4.25
N TRP A 44 6.64 2.16 4.48
CA TRP A 44 5.90 0.94 4.17
C TRP A 44 5.94 0.60 2.68
N LYS A 45 5.64 1.57 1.80
CA LYS A 45 5.64 1.38 0.34
C LYS A 45 7.01 0.96 -0.18
N ARG A 46 8.09 1.54 0.35
CA ARG A 46 9.46 1.15 0.04
C ARG A 46 9.75 -0.29 0.49
N ALA A 47 9.41 -0.64 1.73
CA ALA A 47 9.61 -2.00 2.25
C ALA A 47 8.80 -3.03 1.46
N TYR A 48 7.54 -2.72 1.15
CA TYR A 48 6.67 -3.53 0.30
C TYR A 48 7.30 -3.76 -1.09
N ASN A 49 7.73 -2.69 -1.76
CA ASN A 49 8.39 -2.80 -3.06
C ASN A 49 9.68 -3.63 -2.98
N GLN A 50 10.45 -3.52 -1.89
CA GLN A 50 11.68 -4.29 -1.73
C GLN A 50 11.42 -5.80 -1.65
N VAL A 51 10.34 -6.16 -0.98
CA VAL A 51 9.94 -7.54 -0.72
C VAL A 51 9.23 -8.19 -1.91
N TRP A 52 8.52 -7.41 -2.73
CA TRP A 52 7.69 -7.95 -3.82
C TRP A 52 8.22 -7.61 -5.21
N LYS A 53 8.80 -6.42 -5.40
CA LYS A 53 9.19 -5.91 -6.74
C LYS A 53 10.68 -5.98 -7.01
N SER A 54 11.54 -5.89 -5.99
CA SER A 54 13.00 -5.90 -6.17
C SER A 54 13.67 -7.21 -5.76
N VAL A 55 12.92 -8.31 -5.63
CA VAL A 55 13.49 -9.60 -5.26
C VAL A 55 14.25 -10.19 -6.44
N PRO A 56 15.51 -10.63 -6.26
CA PRO A 56 16.25 -11.29 -7.33
C PRO A 56 15.50 -12.54 -7.83
N HIS A 57 15.51 -12.76 -9.15
CA HIS A 57 14.76 -13.85 -9.80
C HIS A 57 15.04 -15.23 -9.18
N ALA A 58 16.30 -15.53 -8.86
CA ALA A 58 16.69 -16.78 -8.21
C ALA A 58 16.02 -17.00 -6.84
N ILE A 59 15.84 -15.92 -6.06
CA ILE A 59 15.16 -15.97 -4.76
C ILE A 59 13.66 -16.21 -4.96
N MET A 60 13.05 -15.56 -5.94
CA MET A 60 11.64 -15.77 -6.29
C MET A 60 11.40 -17.24 -6.69
N LEU A 61 12.24 -17.81 -7.57
CA LEU A 61 12.14 -19.22 -7.96
C LEU A 61 12.29 -20.17 -6.77
N ARG A 62 13.25 -19.91 -5.88
CA ARG A 62 13.44 -20.71 -4.66
C ARG A 62 12.20 -20.69 -3.77
N ARG A 63 11.61 -19.51 -3.53
CA ARG A 63 10.38 -19.36 -2.76
C ARG A 63 9.20 -20.07 -3.44
N LEU A 64 9.07 -19.95 -4.76
CA LEU A 64 8.04 -20.64 -5.53
C LEU A 64 8.15 -22.17 -5.44
N GLN A 65 9.36 -22.72 -5.54
CA GLN A 65 9.59 -24.17 -5.39
C GLN A 65 9.19 -24.65 -3.99
N LYS A 66 9.55 -23.90 -2.94
CA LYS A 66 9.15 -24.24 -1.56
C LYS A 66 7.64 -24.12 -1.34
N ALA A 67 7.02 -23.07 -1.88
CA ALA A 67 5.58 -22.89 -1.83
C ALA A 67 4.86 -24.09 -2.47
N ARG A 68 5.30 -24.51 -3.67
CA ARG A 68 4.78 -25.69 -4.36
C ARG A 68 4.95 -26.98 -3.54
N ALA A 69 6.10 -27.17 -2.90
CA ALA A 69 6.34 -28.33 -2.03
C ALA A 69 5.38 -28.37 -0.82
N CYS A 70 4.94 -27.20 -0.33
CA CYS A 70 3.99 -27.09 0.77
C CYS A 70 2.52 -27.03 0.30
N GLY A 71 2.24 -27.08 -1.01
CA GLY A 71 0.89 -26.88 -1.55
C GLY A 71 0.33 -25.45 -1.37
N LEU A 72 1.20 -24.47 -1.12
CA LEU A 72 0.84 -23.07 -0.94
C LEU A 72 1.05 -22.26 -2.21
N THR A 73 0.36 -21.13 -2.32
CA THR A 73 0.69 -20.12 -3.32
C THR A 73 2.00 -19.41 -2.96
N TYR A 74 2.65 -18.79 -3.94
CA TYR A 74 3.86 -17.99 -3.71
C TYR A 74 3.63 -16.89 -2.67
N GLU A 75 2.47 -16.25 -2.73
CA GLU A 75 2.10 -15.14 -1.86
C GLU A 75 1.98 -15.60 -0.41
N GLU A 76 1.21 -16.65 -0.13
CA GLU A 76 1.03 -17.17 1.22
C GLU A 76 2.34 -17.65 1.86
N TYR A 77 3.15 -18.37 1.09
CA TYR A 77 4.47 -18.79 1.55
C TYR A 77 5.36 -17.59 1.89
N THR A 78 5.31 -16.56 1.04
CA THR A 78 6.12 -15.35 1.22
C THR A 78 5.62 -14.53 2.41
N LEU A 79 4.31 -14.40 2.62
CA LEU A 79 3.73 -13.73 3.79
C LEU A 79 4.16 -14.42 5.09
N PHE A 80 4.03 -15.76 5.16
CA PHE A 80 4.50 -16.50 6.33
C PHE A 80 5.98 -16.25 6.63
N LEU A 81 6.83 -16.27 5.59
CA LEU A 81 8.26 -16.00 5.73
C LEU A 81 8.54 -14.58 6.23
N LEU A 82 7.75 -13.59 5.81
CA LEU A 82 7.94 -12.19 6.21
C LEU A 82 7.47 -11.93 7.64
N ASP A 83 6.38 -12.56 8.05
CA ASP A 83 5.84 -12.40 9.40
C ASP A 83 6.70 -13.12 10.45
N THR A 84 7.19 -14.31 10.12
CA THR A 84 7.91 -15.17 11.10
C THR A 84 9.42 -15.17 10.92
N GLY A 85 9.94 -14.76 9.76
CA GLY A 85 11.35 -14.92 9.41
C GLY A 85 11.79 -16.38 9.18
N ARG A 86 10.87 -17.35 9.25
CA ARG A 86 11.19 -18.79 9.14
C ARG A 86 10.82 -19.34 7.76
N TYR A 87 11.69 -20.19 7.22
CA TYR A 87 11.34 -21.00 6.06
C TYR A 87 10.45 -22.18 6.46
N LEU A 88 9.20 -22.15 6.00
CA LEU A 88 8.26 -23.25 6.13
C LEU A 88 8.74 -24.49 5.36
N GLN A 89 8.56 -25.66 5.95
CA GLN A 89 8.90 -26.97 5.41
C GLN A 89 7.63 -27.81 5.17
N PRO A 90 7.66 -28.82 4.28
CA PRO A 90 6.51 -29.70 4.04
C PRO A 90 6.01 -30.45 5.28
N GLU A 91 6.87 -30.65 6.28
CA GLU A 91 6.53 -31.33 7.53
C GLU A 91 5.70 -30.46 8.49
N ASP A 92 5.65 -29.13 8.27
CA ASP A 92 4.88 -28.17 9.07
C ASP A 92 3.36 -28.24 8.76
N GLN A 93 2.78 -29.45 8.79
CA GLN A 93 1.42 -29.71 8.26
C GLN A 93 0.33 -28.91 8.98
N GLU A 94 0.43 -28.72 10.29
CA GLU A 94 -0.56 -27.96 11.08
C GLU A 94 -0.59 -26.48 10.65
N ILE A 95 0.59 -25.88 10.45
CA ILE A 95 0.73 -24.49 10.01
C ILE A 95 0.22 -24.34 8.58
N ILE A 96 0.59 -25.27 7.69
CA ILE A 96 0.11 -25.29 6.30
C ILE A 96 -1.43 -25.37 6.26
N ALA A 97 -2.02 -26.27 7.05
CA ALA A 97 -3.47 -26.42 7.13
C ALA A 97 -4.16 -25.15 7.64
N HIS A 98 -3.57 -24.48 8.64
CA HIS A 98 -4.08 -23.19 9.14
C HIS A 98 -4.04 -22.11 8.06
N ILE A 99 -2.93 -21.96 7.31
CA ILE A 99 -2.81 -21.00 6.21
C ILE A 99 -3.87 -21.28 5.13
N ILE A 100 -4.03 -22.54 4.74
CA ILE A 100 -5.05 -22.94 3.74
C ILE A 100 -6.47 -22.65 4.26
N GLY A 101 -6.74 -22.89 5.55
CA GLY A 101 -8.05 -22.59 6.15
C GLY A 101 -8.39 -21.09 6.14
N GLN A 102 -7.40 -20.22 6.33
CA GLN A 102 -7.60 -18.77 6.24
C GLN A 102 -7.94 -18.31 4.81
N ARG A 103 -7.44 -19.00 3.79
CA ARG A 103 -7.79 -18.73 2.38
C ARG A 103 -9.29 -18.84 2.15
N SER A 104 -9.90 -19.92 2.65
CA SER A 104 -11.33 -20.20 2.50
C SER A 104 -12.23 -19.18 3.18
N THR A 105 -11.70 -18.45 4.17
CA THR A 105 -12.45 -17.47 4.95
C THR A 105 -12.46 -16.08 4.28
N ASN A 106 -11.45 -15.77 3.47
CA ASN A 106 -11.28 -14.48 2.81
C ASN A 106 -11.81 -14.45 1.37
N GLN A 107 -12.43 -15.54 0.91
CA GLN A 107 -12.95 -15.72 -0.45
C GLN A 107 -14.48 -15.68 -0.44
#